data_AF-A0A3G8C4M6-F1
#
_entry.id   AF-A0A3G8C4M6-F1
#
_cell.length_a   1.000
_cell.length_b   1.000
_cell.length_c   1.000
_cell.angle_alpha   90.00
_cell.angle_beta   90.00
_cell.angle_gamma   90.00
#
_symmetry.space_group_name_H-M   'P 1'
#
loop_
_entity.id
_entity.type
_entity.pdbx_description
1 polymer ?
#
loop_
_entity_poly.entity_id
_entity_poly.type
_entity_poly.pdbx_seq_one_letter_code
_entity_poly.pdbx_strand_id
1 'polypeptide(L)'
;MKNSLYIIEYEIHDVPKSFIVRAEVMNNAEAWHWAACDVGIGIIPRFRNEKIKRISKPMGERYGLTNVRWRPSGDIPFIAQAYVPPPPDLSEKATQLHDD
;
A
#
# COMPACT_ATOMS: atom_id res chain seq x y z
N MET A 1 -17.76 1.75 17.63
CA MET A 1 -17.21 2.30 16.36
C MET A 1 -16.74 1.12 15.53
N LYS A 2 -17.26 0.94 14.31
CA LYS A 2 -16.84 -0.17 13.43
C LYS A 2 -15.47 0.19 12.85
N ASN A 3 -14.49 -0.69 12.97
CA ASN A 3 -13.18 -0.48 12.37
C ASN A 3 -13.35 -0.50 10.84
N SER A 4 -13.10 0.65 10.21
CA SER A 4 -13.34 0.91 8.79
C SER A 4 -12.03 1.03 8.00
N LEU A 5 -10.93 0.55 8.59
CA LEU A 5 -9.61 0.54 8.00
C LEU A 5 -9.28 -0.88 7.55
N TYR A 6 -8.81 -1.00 6.32
CA TYR A 6 -8.47 -2.27 5.69
C TYR A 6 -7.09 -2.17 5.08
N ILE A 7 -6.34 -3.26 5.16
CA ILE A 7 -5.08 -3.42 4.45
C ILE A 7 -5.39 -4.22 3.18
N ILE A 8 -4.93 -3.70 2.05
CA ILE A 8 -5.00 -4.36 0.75
C ILE A 8 -3.59 -4.77 0.36
N GLU A 9 -3.44 -6.04 -0.01
CA GLU A 9 -2.20 -6.66 -0.45
C GLU A 9 -2.43 -7.18 -1.86
N TYR A 10 -1.52 -6.92 -2.79
CA TYR A 10 -1.67 -7.32 -4.18
C TYR A 10 -0.30 -7.42 -4.85
N GLU A 11 -0.27 -7.91 -6.08
CA GLU A 11 0.91 -7.89 -6.94
C GLU A 11 0.60 -7.12 -8.23
N ILE A 12 1.56 -6.35 -8.71
CA ILE A 12 1.51 -5.72 -10.03
C ILE A 12 2.75 -6.14 -10.80
N HIS A 13 2.56 -6.86 -11.91
CA HIS A 13 3.67 -7.48 -12.65
C HIS A 13 4.61 -8.28 -11.73
N ASP A 14 4.01 -9.13 -10.90
CA ASP A 14 4.70 -10.00 -9.92
C ASP A 14 5.47 -9.27 -8.81
N VAL A 15 5.30 -7.94 -8.68
CA VAL A 15 5.88 -7.14 -7.59
C VAL A 15 4.85 -6.97 -6.47
N PRO A 16 5.10 -7.48 -5.26
CA PRO A 16 4.17 -7.34 -4.14
C PRO A 16 4.09 -5.90 -3.66
N LYS A 17 2.87 -5.44 -3.42
CA LYS A 17 2.54 -4.10 -2.90
C LYS A 17 1.45 -4.20 -1.84
N SER A 18 1.40 -3.21 -0.96
CA SER A 18 0.34 -3.08 0.02
C SER A 18 0.09 -1.63 0.41
N PHE A 19 -1.14 -1.34 0.80
CA PHE A 19 -1.53 -0.05 1.36
C PHE A 19 -2.71 -0.21 2.31
N ILE A 20 -2.99 0.85 3.08
CA ILE A 20 -4.14 0.94 3.96
C ILE A 20 -5.19 1.89 3.37
N VAL A 21 -6.46 1.48 3.43
CA VAL A 21 -7.59 2.28 2.95
C VAL A 21 -8.70 2.35 3.99
N ARG A 22 -9.38 3.50 4.03
CA ARG A 22 -10.63 3.64 4.78
C ARG A 22 -11.82 3.37 3.87
N ALA A 23 -12.63 2.38 4.21
CA ALA A 23 -13.87 2.06 3.50
C ALA A 23 -14.98 1.65 4.48
N GLU A 24 -16.24 1.91 4.15
CA GLU A 24 -17.37 1.50 4.99
C GLU A 24 -17.60 -0.03 4.95
N VAL A 25 -17.34 -0.62 3.79
CA VAL A 25 -17.43 -2.05 3.52
C VAL A 25 -16.19 -2.50 2.79
N MET A 26 -15.77 -3.75 3.04
CA MET A 26 -14.74 -4.41 2.28
C MET A 26 -15.21 -5.80 1.88
N ASN A 27 -15.13 -6.09 0.60
CA ASN A 27 -15.35 -7.39 0.01
C ASN A 27 -14.37 -7.56 -1.16
N ASN A 28 -14.37 -8.73 -1.80
CA ASN A 28 -13.43 -8.99 -2.90
C ASN A 28 -13.56 -7.96 -4.05
N ALA A 29 -14.78 -7.57 -4.43
CA ALA A 29 -14.97 -6.60 -5.51
C ALA A 29 -14.46 -5.20 -5.14
N GLU A 30 -14.66 -4.75 -3.90
CA GLU A 30 -14.10 -3.49 -3.39
C GLU A 30 -12.57 -3.54 -3.39
N ALA A 31 -11.97 -4.63 -2.88
CA ALA A 31 -10.51 -4.77 -2.81
C ALA A 31 -9.86 -4.70 -4.20
N TRP A 32 -10.44 -5.38 -5.19
CA TRP A 32 -9.98 -5.32 -6.58
C TRP A 32 -10.10 -3.92 -7.18
N HIS A 33 -11.19 -3.20 -6.90
CA HIS A 33 -11.35 -1.83 -7.38
C HIS A 33 -10.32 -0.90 -6.75
N TRP A 34 -10.09 -0.98 -5.44
CA TRP A 34 -9.11 -0.15 -4.74
C TRP A 34 -7.68 -0.44 -5.19
N ALA A 35 -7.30 -1.70 -5.35
CA ALA A 35 -5.99 -2.07 -5.89
C ALA A 35 -5.81 -1.54 -7.32
N ALA A 36 -6.85 -1.60 -8.15
CA ALA A 36 -6.81 -1.04 -9.50
C ALA A 36 -6.63 0.50 -9.50
N CYS A 37 -7.26 1.22 -8.57
CA CYS A 37 -7.05 2.66 -8.43
C CYS A 37 -5.60 2.99 -8.02
N ASP A 38 -5.00 2.22 -7.12
CA ASP A 38 -3.61 2.43 -6.64
C ASP A 38 -2.59 2.31 -7.78
N VAL A 39 -2.77 1.35 -8.69
CA VAL A 39 -1.91 1.16 -9.86
C VAL A 39 -2.33 2.00 -11.08
N GLY A 40 -3.31 2.89 -10.94
CA GLY A 40 -3.74 3.82 -12.00
C GLY A 40 -4.62 3.24 -13.10
N ILE A 41 -5.16 2.03 -12.93
CA ILE A 41 -6.15 1.42 -13.86
C ILE A 41 -7.57 1.88 -13.53
N GLY A 42 -7.86 2.01 -12.23
CA GLY A 42 -9.15 2.45 -11.72
C GLY A 42 -9.30 3.97 -11.77
N ILE A 43 -10.50 4.44 -12.08
CA ILE A 43 -10.83 5.87 -12.06
C ILE A 43 -11.16 6.27 -10.61
N ILE A 44 -10.52 7.33 -10.11
CA ILE A 44 -10.97 8.03 -8.90
C ILE A 44 -11.88 9.16 -9.35
N PRO A 45 -13.17 9.16 -9.00
CA PRO A 45 -14.11 10.15 -9.48
C PRO A 45 -13.78 11.52 -8.89
N ARG A 46 -13.97 12.59 -9.68
CA ARG A 46 -13.79 13.96 -9.18
C ARG A 46 -14.88 14.33 -8.18
N PHE A 47 -16.10 13.81 -8.39
CA PHE A 47 -17.26 14.10 -7.56
C PHE A 47 -17.78 12.83 -6.88
N ARG A 48 -18.20 12.96 -5.61
CA ARG A 48 -18.71 11.84 -4.80
C ARG A 48 -19.86 11.06 -5.46
N ASN A 49 -20.71 11.73 -6.24
CA ASN A 49 -21.93 11.16 -6.80
C ASN A 49 -21.77 10.66 -8.25
N GLU A 50 -20.54 10.72 -8.79
CA GLU A 50 -20.27 10.26 -10.14
C GLU A 50 -20.28 8.72 -10.18
N LYS A 51 -21.13 8.16 -11.04
CA LYS A 51 -21.23 6.70 -11.20
C LYS A 51 -20.10 6.20 -12.08
N ILE A 52 -19.03 5.71 -11.47
CA ILE A 52 -17.92 5.07 -12.18
C ILE A 52 -18.11 3.56 -12.28
N LYS A 53 -17.67 3.00 -13.40
CA LYS A 53 -17.61 1.55 -13.56
C LYS A 53 -16.45 1.02 -12.73
N ARG A 54 -16.76 0.20 -11.73
CA ARG A 54 -15.74 -0.47 -10.92
C ARG A 54 -14.96 -1.48 -11.76
N ILE A 55 -13.67 -1.59 -11.46
CA ILE A 55 -12.80 -2.57 -12.09
C ILE A 55 -13.09 -3.94 -11.48
N SER A 56 -13.41 -4.91 -12.32
CA SER A 56 -13.57 -6.31 -11.92
C SER A 56 -12.23 -7.02 -11.92
N LYS A 57 -12.16 -8.17 -11.23
CA LYS A 57 -11.00 -9.05 -11.23
C LYS A 57 -10.46 -9.38 -12.64
N PRO A 58 -11.29 -9.90 -13.58
CA PRO A 58 -10.81 -10.21 -14.92
C PRO A 58 -10.31 -8.99 -15.71
N MET A 59 -10.78 -7.78 -15.39
CA MET A 59 -10.27 -6.56 -16.00
C MET A 59 -8.90 -6.19 -15.42
N GLY A 60 -8.74 -6.22 -14.09
CA GLY A 60 -7.46 -5.93 -13.44
C GLY A 60 -6.34 -6.89 -13.88
N GLU A 61 -6.66 -8.19 -13.98
CA GLU A 61 -5.69 -9.21 -14.41
C GLU A 61 -5.10 -8.95 -15.81
N ARG A 62 -5.87 -8.33 -16.73
CA ARG A 62 -5.38 -7.97 -18.07
C ARG A 62 -4.25 -6.93 -18.04
N TYR A 63 -4.13 -6.18 -16.95
CA TYR A 63 -3.09 -5.17 -16.74
C TYR A 63 -2.00 -5.66 -15.78
N GLY A 64 -1.98 -6.95 -15.42
CA GLY A 64 -0.97 -7.54 -14.53
C GLY A 64 -1.23 -7.35 -13.04
N LEU A 65 -2.42 -6.89 -12.64
CA LEU A 65 -2.85 -6.88 -11.24
C LEU A 65 -3.30 -8.28 -10.83
N THR A 66 -2.63 -8.87 -9.86
CA THR A 66 -2.86 -10.24 -9.40
C THR A 66 -2.84 -10.33 -7.87
N ASN A 67 -3.18 -11.50 -7.35
CA ASN A 67 -3.06 -11.85 -5.92
C ASN A 67 -3.69 -10.86 -4.92
N VAL A 68 -4.73 -10.12 -5.33
CA VAL A 68 -5.41 -9.16 -4.46
C VAL A 68 -6.07 -9.88 -3.28
N ARG A 69 -5.68 -9.49 -2.07
CA ARG A 69 -6.17 -9.94 -0.77
C ARG A 69 -6.44 -8.72 0.11
N TRP A 70 -7.29 -8.89 1.11
CA TRP A 70 -7.63 -7.82 2.04
C TRP A 70 -7.89 -8.38 3.43
N ARG A 71 -7.69 -7.52 4.44
CA ARG A 71 -8.01 -7.81 5.84
C ARG A 71 -8.31 -6.52 6.61
N PRO A 72 -9.13 -6.57 7.67
CA PRO A 72 -9.23 -5.45 8.60
C PRO A 72 -7.86 -5.05 9.17
N SER A 73 -7.64 -3.75 9.29
CA SER A 73 -6.43 -3.21 9.92
C SER A 73 -6.49 -3.43 11.43
N GLY A 74 -5.40 -3.86 12.06
CA GLY A 74 -5.37 -4.13 13.50
C GLY A 74 -5.71 -5.57 13.91
N ASP A 75 -6.08 -6.44 12.96
CA ASP A 75 -6.20 -7.88 13.21
C ASP A 75 -4.84 -8.55 13.48
N ILE A 76 -3.76 -7.93 13.02
CA ILE A 76 -2.38 -8.33 13.30
C ILE A 76 -1.79 -7.32 14.30
N PRO A 77 -1.35 -7.76 15.50
CA PRO A 77 -0.68 -6.88 16.45
C PRO A 77 0.58 -6.27 15.84
N PHE A 78 0.77 -4.97 16.02
CA PHE A 78 2.05 -4.34 15.71
C PHE A 78 3.10 -4.82 16.71
N ILE A 79 4.13 -5.52 16.22
CA ILE A 79 5.32 -5.86 17.01
C ILE A 79 6.34 -4.77 16.74
N ALA A 80 6.57 -3.90 17.72
CA ALA A 80 7.57 -2.86 17.61
C ALA A 80 8.96 -3.50 17.41
N GLN A 81 9.65 -3.12 16.33
CA GLN A 81 11.07 -3.45 16.18
C GLN A 81 11.87 -2.54 17.11
N ALA A 82 12.94 -3.10 17.72
CA ALA A 82 13.88 -2.29 18.46
C ALA A 82 14.50 -1.25 17.53
N TYR A 83 14.54 0.01 17.96
CA TYR A 83 15.20 1.07 17.21
C TYR A 83 16.70 0.73 17.10
N VAL A 84 17.18 0.58 15.87
CA VAL A 84 18.61 0.50 15.57
C VAL A 84 19.02 1.88 15.06
N PRO A 85 19.84 2.64 15.80
CA PRO A 85 20.32 3.92 15.30
C PRO A 85 21.07 3.73 13.99
N PRO A 86 20.93 4.66 13.02
CA PRO A 86 21.79 4.64 11.85
C PRO A 86 23.26 4.70 12.29
N PRO A 87 24.19 4.04 11.57
CA PRO A 87 25.61 4.17 11.86
C PRO A 87 26.00 5.66 11.92
N PRO A 88 26.90 6.05 12.84
CA PRO A 88 27.47 7.40 12.82
C PRO A 88 28.04 7.70 11.43
N ASP A 89 27.83 8.92 10.94
CA ASP A 89 28.49 9.36 9.72
C ASP A 89 30.01 9.37 9.96
N LEU A 90 30.74 8.52 9.23
CA LEU A 90 32.20 8.42 9.34
C LEU A 90 32.92 9.54 8.55
N SER A 91 32.19 10.40 7.84
CA SER A 91 32.77 11.47 7.02
C SER A 91 33.49 12.56 7.82
N GLU A 92 33.20 12.72 9.11
CA GLU A 92 33.80 13.77 9.95
C GLU A 92 35.21 13.44 10.46
N LYS A 93 35.68 12.19 10.38
CA LYS A 93 36.99 11.81 10.93
C LYS A 93 38.17 11.89 9.95
N ALA A 94 37.93 12.13 8.66
CA ALA A 94 38.99 12.09 7.65
C ALA A 94 39.79 13.40 7.51
N THR A 95 39.35 14.51 8.12
CA THR A 95 39.93 15.85 7.84
C THR A 95 40.95 16.32 8.88
N GLN A 96 41.23 15.55 9.94
CA GLN A 96 42.06 16.03 11.07
C GLN A 96 43.47 15.38 11.16
N LEU A 97 43.97 14.70 10.12
CA LEU A 97 45.24 13.97 10.16
C LEU A 97 46.33 14.50 9.20
N HIS A 98 46.18 15.70 8.65
CA HIS A 98 47.11 16.24 7.64
C HIS A 98 47.68 17.64 7.94
N ASP A 99 47.89 17.99 9.21
CA ASP A 99 48.67 19.19 9.57
C ASP A 99 49.57 18.87 10.78
N ASP A 100 50.76 18.30 10.52
CA ASP A 100 51.95 18.26 11.39
C ASP A 100 53.15 18.81 10.61
#